data_AF-A0A7S4CCH4-F1
#
_entry.id   AF-A0A7S4CCH4-F1
#
_cell.length_a   1.000
_cell.length_b   1.000
_cell.length_c   1.000
_cell.angle_alpha   90.00
_cell.angle_beta   90.00
_cell.angle_gamma   90.00
#
_symmetry.space_group_name_H-M   'P 1'
#
loop_
_entity.id
_entity.type
_entity.pdbx_description
1 polymer ?
#
loop_
_entity_poly.entity_id
_entity_poly.type
_entity_poly.pdbx_seq_one_letter_code
_entity_poly.pdbx_strand_id
1 'polypeptide(L)'
;ALGEWNRLFQVCEEKWRSADDYTRQLLSPMAGHASWILSRWNFLAKVSEYMDKATDPTACFFSSILAVHNGEYQKASLLVDQCRKLLAPSLAAYVSESYDRAYYSVVQLQLLSELEEVISFKKSGEHGEQPRSEDG
;
A
#
# COMPACT_ATOMS: atom_id res chain seq x y z
N ALA A 1 8.09 -13.54 -10.87
CA ALA A 1 9.01 -12.42 -11.18
C ALA A 1 10.30 -12.62 -10.39
N LEU A 2 11.46 -12.44 -11.02
CA LEU A 2 12.80 -12.91 -10.59
C LEU A 2 13.47 -12.12 -9.44
N GLY A 3 12.73 -11.51 -8.51
CA GLY A 3 13.30 -10.89 -7.30
C GLY A 3 14.27 -9.71 -7.50
N GLU A 4 14.55 -9.29 -8.73
CA GLU A 4 15.46 -8.18 -9.08
C GLU A 4 14.81 -6.79 -8.88
N TRP A 5 14.23 -6.54 -7.71
CA TRP A 5 13.50 -5.29 -7.42
C TRP A 5 14.38 -4.04 -7.56
N ASN A 6 15.66 -4.14 -7.21
CA ASN A 6 16.63 -3.05 -7.38
C ASN A 6 16.80 -2.65 -8.85
N ARG A 7 16.97 -3.63 -9.73
CA ARG A 7 17.11 -3.39 -11.17
C ARG A 7 15.81 -2.86 -11.75
N LEU A 8 14.67 -3.41 -11.32
CA LEU A 8 13.36 -2.92 -11.74
C LEU A 8 13.18 -1.44 -11.36
N PHE A 9 13.53 -1.09 -10.12
CA PHE A 9 13.46 0.28 -9.64
C PHE A 9 14.37 1.21 -10.44
N GLN A 10 15.62 0.81 -10.74
CA GLN A 10 16.54 1.59 -11.58
C GLN A 10 15.93 1.90 -12.95
N VAL A 11 15.39 0.89 -13.63
CA VAL A 11 14.75 1.08 -14.94
C VAL A 11 13.52 1.97 -14.85
N CYS A 12 12.69 1.80 -13.82
CA CYS A 12 11.53 2.66 -13.57
C CYS A 12 11.97 4.11 -13.34
N GLU A 13 12.97 4.35 -12.50
CA GLU A 13 13.45 5.67 -12.14
C GLU A 13 14.07 6.40 -13.35
N GLU A 14 14.88 5.70 -14.15
CA GLU A 14 15.46 6.23 -15.38
C GLU A 14 14.38 6.66 -16.36
N LYS A 15 13.42 5.77 -16.65
CA LYS A 15 12.31 6.08 -17.55
C LYS A 15 11.41 7.19 -17.01
N TRP A 16 11.20 7.26 -15.70
CA TRP A 16 10.35 8.27 -15.08
C TRP A 16 10.81 9.70 -15.38
N ARG A 17 12.12 9.93 -15.48
CA ARG A 17 12.71 11.28 -15.69
C ARG A 17 12.35 11.86 -17.05
N SER A 18 12.26 11.03 -18.08
CA SER A 18 11.95 11.46 -19.45
C SER A 18 10.53 11.12 -19.91
N ALA A 19 9.74 10.44 -19.09
CA ALA A 19 8.38 10.04 -19.40
C ALA A 19 7.41 11.22 -19.38
N ASP A 20 6.42 11.16 -20.28
CA ASP A 20 5.21 11.99 -20.22
C ASP A 20 4.25 11.47 -19.14
N ASP A 21 3.18 12.21 -18.87
CA ASP A 21 2.26 11.87 -17.78
C ASP A 21 1.49 10.57 -18.03
N TYR A 22 1.18 10.26 -19.29
CA TYR A 22 0.58 8.98 -19.67
C TYR A 22 1.52 7.80 -19.34
N THR A 23 2.78 7.89 -19.75
CA THR A 23 3.78 6.87 -19.47
C THR A 23 4.05 6.75 -17.97
N ARG A 24 4.06 7.87 -17.23
CA ARG A 24 4.19 7.85 -15.76
C ARG A 24 3.05 7.09 -15.11
N GLN A 25 1.80 7.36 -15.50
CA GLN A 25 0.64 6.63 -14.99
C GLN A 25 0.75 5.12 -15.25
N LEU A 26 1.23 4.71 -16.43
CA LEU A 26 1.44 3.31 -16.77
C LEU A 26 2.57 2.65 -15.96
N LEU A 27 3.63 3.41 -15.63
CA LEU A 27 4.76 2.92 -14.83
C LEU A 27 4.46 2.87 -13.33
N SER A 28 3.52 3.69 -12.84
CA SER A 28 3.27 3.89 -11.41
C SER A 28 3.03 2.60 -10.61
N PRO A 29 2.22 1.62 -11.05
CA PRO A 29 2.00 0.41 -10.27
C PRO A 29 3.30 -0.37 -10.01
N MET A 30 4.07 -0.60 -11.08
CA MET A 30 5.32 -1.37 -11.02
C MET A 30 6.41 -0.65 -10.22
N ALA A 31 6.54 0.66 -10.46
CA ALA A 31 7.49 1.49 -9.74
C ALA A 31 7.10 1.64 -8.25
N GLY A 32 5.80 1.70 -7.94
CA GLY A 32 5.28 1.71 -6.58
C GLY A 32 5.59 0.43 -5.81
N HIS A 33 5.35 -0.74 -6.41
CA HIS A 33 5.71 -2.02 -5.78
C HIS A 33 7.21 -2.12 -5.49
N ALA A 34 8.07 -1.78 -6.47
CA ALA A 34 9.51 -1.78 -6.27
C ALA A 34 9.94 -0.77 -5.19
N SER A 35 9.31 0.41 -5.16
CA SER A 35 9.59 1.44 -4.15
C SER A 35 9.21 0.99 -2.76
N TRP A 36 8.05 0.36 -2.59
CA TRP A 36 7.62 -0.16 -1.29
C TRP A 36 8.58 -1.26 -0.78
N ILE A 37 8.90 -2.25 -1.62
CA ILE A 37 9.79 -3.37 -1.26
C ILE A 37 11.19 -2.88 -0.89
N LEU A 38 11.69 -1.85 -1.58
CA LEU A 38 13.01 -1.26 -1.33
C LEU A 38 12.99 -0.10 -0.34
N SER A 39 11.85 0.14 0.32
CA SER A 39 11.66 1.25 1.28
C SER A 39 12.03 2.64 0.71
N ARG A 40 11.79 2.87 -0.59
CA ARG A 40 11.97 4.15 -1.29
C ARG A 40 10.72 5.02 -1.14
N TRP A 41 10.43 5.43 0.10
CA TRP A 41 9.17 6.11 0.47
C TRP A 41 8.88 7.36 -0.34
N ASN A 42 9.89 8.20 -0.59
CA ASN A 42 9.72 9.42 -1.40
C ASN A 42 9.26 9.12 -2.82
N PHE A 43 9.78 8.05 -3.43
CA PHE A 43 9.40 7.65 -4.77
C PHE A 43 8.01 7.00 -4.77
N LEU A 44 7.71 6.20 -3.75
CA LEU A 44 6.37 5.63 -3.54
C LEU A 44 5.30 6.73 -3.45
N ALA A 45 5.56 7.80 -2.68
CA ALA A 45 4.67 8.96 -2.59
C ALA A 45 4.48 9.62 -3.96
N LYS A 46 5.59 9.86 -4.68
CA LYS A 46 5.56 10.46 -6.01
C LYS A 46 4.73 9.66 -7.01
N VAL A 47 4.90 8.35 -7.09
CA VAL A 47 4.13 7.53 -8.05
C VAL A 47 2.66 7.43 -7.66
N SER A 48 2.35 7.44 -6.35
CA SER A 48 0.98 7.39 -5.85
C SER A 48 0.17 8.64 -6.22
N GLU A 49 0.81 9.78 -6.47
CA GLU A 49 0.14 11.01 -6.95
C GLU A 49 -0.39 10.86 -8.39
N TYR A 50 0.20 9.96 -9.19
CA TYR A 50 -0.21 9.68 -10.56
C TYR A 50 -1.29 8.59 -10.65
N MET A 51 -1.79 8.10 -9.52
CA MET A 51 -2.78 7.03 -9.48
C MET A 51 -4.04 7.49 -8.76
N ASP A 52 -5.21 7.06 -9.23
CA ASP A 52 -6.48 7.40 -8.61
C ASP A 52 -6.84 6.41 -7.48
N LYS A 53 -6.51 6.78 -6.24
CA LYS A 53 -6.88 6.01 -5.04
C LYS A 53 -8.39 5.78 -4.86
N ALA A 54 -9.26 6.56 -5.52
CA ALA A 54 -10.70 6.38 -5.43
C ALA A 54 -11.19 5.20 -6.26
N THR A 55 -10.44 4.77 -7.27
CA THR A 55 -10.86 3.73 -8.22
C THR A 55 -9.87 2.58 -8.34
N ASP A 56 -8.58 2.80 -8.03
CA ASP A 56 -7.52 1.79 -8.12
C ASP A 56 -7.18 1.23 -6.72
N PRO A 57 -7.42 -0.08 -6.47
CA PRO A 57 -7.06 -0.73 -5.21
C PRO A 57 -5.57 -0.64 -4.87
N THR A 58 -4.69 -0.67 -5.87
CA THR A 58 -3.23 -0.59 -5.70
C THR A 58 -2.83 0.80 -5.22
N ALA A 59 -3.41 1.84 -5.82
CA ALA A 59 -3.21 3.23 -5.42
C ALA A 59 -3.71 3.49 -3.99
N CYS A 60 -4.87 2.93 -3.67
CA CYS A 60 -5.42 2.96 -2.32
C CYS A 60 -4.46 2.28 -1.32
N PHE A 61 -3.93 1.11 -1.68
CA PHE A 61 -2.99 0.37 -0.84
C PHE A 61 -1.67 1.11 -0.62
N PHE A 62 -1.08 1.71 -1.66
CA PHE A 62 0.12 2.54 -1.49
C PHE A 62 -0.16 3.75 -0.58
N SER A 63 -1.33 4.37 -0.72
CA SER A 63 -1.74 5.47 0.15
C SER A 63 -1.87 5.04 1.62
N SER A 64 -2.41 3.85 1.90
CA SER A 64 -2.53 3.35 3.28
C SER A 64 -1.16 3.03 3.89
N ILE A 65 -0.25 2.43 3.12
CA ILE A 65 1.14 2.18 3.52
C ILE A 65 1.87 3.48 3.85
N LEU A 66 1.76 4.51 2.99
CA LEU A 66 2.35 5.83 3.23
C LEU A 66 1.78 6.51 4.48
N ALA A 67 0.47 6.39 4.71
CA ALA A 67 -0.16 6.91 5.92
C ALA A 67 0.37 6.22 7.19
N VAL A 68 0.53 4.88 7.18
CA VAL A 68 1.16 4.16 8.29
C VAL A 68 2.61 4.60 8.50
N HIS A 69 3.39 4.71 7.43
CA HIS A 69 4.78 5.16 7.48
C HIS A 69 4.91 6.56 8.12
N ASN A 70 3.98 7.46 7.82
CA ASN A 70 3.99 8.84 8.33
C ASN A 70 3.34 9.00 9.72
N GLY A 71 2.88 7.91 10.35
CA GLY A 71 2.19 7.96 11.64
C GLY A 71 0.75 8.50 11.56
N GLU A 72 0.18 8.64 10.36
CA GLU A 72 -1.18 9.13 10.13
C GLU A 72 -2.20 7.99 10.32
N TYR A 73 -2.22 7.37 11.49
CA TYR A 73 -2.91 6.08 11.69
C TYR A 73 -4.44 6.13 11.53
N GLN A 74 -5.10 7.25 11.84
CA GLN A 74 -6.54 7.41 11.60
C GLN A 74 -6.83 7.41 10.09
N LYS A 75 -6.02 8.13 9.31
CA LYS A 75 -6.12 8.15 7.85
C LYS A 75 -5.80 6.79 7.25
N ALA A 76 -4.79 6.10 7.78
CA ALA A 76 -4.44 4.75 7.36
C ALA A 76 -5.62 3.79 7.53
N SER A 77 -6.31 3.80 8.68
CA SER A 77 -7.53 2.99 8.90
C SER A 77 -8.63 3.27 7.86
N LEU A 78 -8.91 4.56 7.59
CA LEU A 78 -9.92 4.94 6.58
C LEU A 78 -9.54 4.46 5.17
N LEU A 79 -8.25 4.54 4.82
CA LEU A 79 -7.75 4.05 3.55
C LEU A 79 -7.84 2.53 3.45
N VAL A 80 -7.52 1.79 4.51
CA VAL A 80 -7.69 0.32 4.52
C VAL A 80 -9.14 -0.07 4.26
N ASP A 81 -10.09 0.56 4.95
CA ASP A 81 -11.53 0.32 4.73
C ASP A 81 -11.95 0.62 3.29
N GLN A 82 -11.42 1.71 2.72
CA GLN A 82 -11.66 2.05 1.31
C GLN A 82 -11.08 0.98 0.37
N CYS A 83 -9.87 0.49 0.61
CA CYS A 83 -9.25 -0.52 -0.23
C CYS A 83 -10.03 -1.84 -0.19
N ARG A 84 -10.53 -2.23 0.98
CA ARG A 84 -11.42 -3.40 1.13
C ARG A 84 -12.68 -3.25 0.28
N LYS A 85 -13.31 -2.06 0.30
CA LYS A 85 -14.49 -1.78 -0.53
C LYS A 85 -14.20 -1.86 -2.03
N LEU A 86 -13.01 -1.42 -2.46
CA LEU A 86 -12.59 -1.50 -3.86
C LEU A 86 -12.31 -2.94 -4.32
N LEU A 87 -11.79 -3.80 -3.43
CA LEU A 87 -11.51 -5.21 -3.72
C LEU A 87 -12.75 -6.10 -3.68
N ALA A 88 -13.79 -5.72 -2.93
CA ALA A 88 -14.97 -6.55 -2.70
C ALA A 88 -15.70 -7.00 -3.98
N PRO A 89 -15.94 -6.13 -5.00
CA PRO A 89 -16.58 -6.56 -6.24
C PRO A 89 -15.75 -7.59 -7.02
N SER A 90 -14.43 -7.40 -7.11
CA SER A 90 -13.52 -8.33 -7.79
C SER A 90 -13.49 -9.68 -7.08
N LEU A 91 -13.45 -9.71 -5.74
CA LEU A 91 -13.53 -10.96 -5.00
C LEU A 91 -14.87 -11.68 -5.24
N ALA A 92 -15.99 -10.96 -5.15
CA ALA A 92 -17.33 -11.53 -5.34
C ALA A 92 -17.52 -12.09 -6.77
N ALA A 93 -16.94 -11.44 -7.78
CA ALA A 93 -16.98 -11.91 -9.16
C ALA A 93 -16.11 -13.16 -9.39
N TYR A 94 -14.91 -13.22 -8.80
CA TYR A 94 -13.95 -14.28 -9.11
C TYR A 94 -14.09 -15.53 -8.23
N VAL A 95 -14.62 -15.38 -7.00
CA VAL A 95 -14.78 -16.51 -6.08
C VAL A 95 -15.75 -17.57 -6.60
N SER A 96 -16.71 -17.17 -7.45
CA SER A 96 -17.66 -18.07 -8.10
C SER A 96 -17.12 -18.72 -9.38
N GLU A 97 -16.04 -18.18 -9.96
CA GLU A 97 -15.47 -18.68 -11.22
C GLU A 97 -14.29 -19.63 -11.01
N SER A 98 -13.31 -19.25 -10.17
CA SER A 98 -12.17 -20.13 -9.83
C SER A 98 -11.34 -19.53 -8.69
N TYR A 99 -10.81 -20.40 -7.83
CA TYR A 99 -9.88 -19.99 -6.78
C TYR A 99 -8.65 -19.26 -7.33
N ASP A 100 -8.11 -19.70 -8.47
CA ASP A 100 -6.95 -19.07 -9.11
C ASP A 100 -7.18 -17.58 -9.44
N ARG A 101 -8.40 -17.22 -9.88
CA ARG A 101 -8.76 -15.82 -10.16
C ARG A 101 -9.00 -15.02 -8.88
N ALA A 102 -9.53 -15.65 -7.84
CA ALA A 102 -9.78 -15.01 -6.55
C ALA A 102 -8.50 -14.85 -5.70
N TYR A 103 -7.48 -15.70 -5.92
CA TYR A 103 -6.28 -15.79 -5.09
C TYR A 103 -5.56 -14.44 -4.95
N TYR A 104 -5.40 -13.71 -6.05
CA TYR A 104 -4.78 -12.38 -6.02
C TYR A 104 -5.51 -11.43 -5.05
N SER A 105 -6.84 -11.38 -5.15
CA SER A 105 -7.67 -10.55 -4.27
C SER A 105 -7.61 -11.01 -2.81
N VAL A 106 -7.55 -12.32 -2.55
CA VAL A 106 -7.41 -12.88 -1.19
C VAL A 106 -6.07 -12.46 -0.56
N VAL A 107 -4.97 -12.54 -1.32
CA VAL A 107 -3.66 -12.09 -0.84
C VAL A 107 -3.66 -10.60 -0.53
N GLN A 108 -4.29 -9.77 -1.38
CA GLN A 108 -4.43 -8.34 -1.10
C GLN A 108 -5.24 -8.07 0.18
N LEU A 109 -6.32 -8.82 0.41
CA LEU A 109 -7.10 -8.72 1.66
C LEU A 109 -6.30 -9.13 2.89
N GLN A 110 -5.44 -10.16 2.79
CA GLN A 110 -4.54 -10.51 3.88
C GLN A 110 -3.59 -9.35 4.19
N LEU A 111 -2.96 -8.76 3.18
CA LEU A 111 -2.06 -7.61 3.37
C LEU A 111 -2.75 -6.42 4.05
N LEU A 112 -4.04 -6.19 3.74
CA LEU A 112 -4.84 -5.17 4.43
C LEU A 112 -5.10 -5.52 5.90
N SER A 113 -5.37 -6.79 6.21
CA SER A 113 -5.52 -7.26 7.60
C SER A 113 -4.23 -7.10 8.40
N GLU A 114 -3.08 -7.46 7.82
CA GLU A 114 -1.76 -7.25 8.44
C GLU A 114 -1.52 -5.76 8.75
N LEU A 115 -1.95 -4.88 7.84
CA LEU A 115 -1.79 -3.44 8.03
C LEU A 115 -2.67 -2.90 9.17
N GLU A 116 -3.89 -3.42 9.35
CA GLU A 116 -4.77 -3.09 10.49
C GLU A 116 -4.16 -3.51 11.82
N GLU A 117 -3.52 -4.67 11.87
CA GLU A 117 -2.79 -5.14 13.06
C GLU A 117 -1.62 -4.21 13.39
N VAL A 118 -0.82 -3.82 12.39
CA VAL A 118 0.27 -2.84 12.56
C VAL A 118 -0.26 -1.50 13.09
N ILE A 119 -1.35 -0.99 12.53
CA ILE A 119 -1.99 0.26 12.99
C ILE A 119 -2.44 0.14 14.44
N SER A 120 -3.09 -0.98 14.80
CA SER A 120 -3.59 -1.22 16.15
C SER A 120 -2.46 -1.33 17.17
N PHE A 121 -1.38 -2.03 16.82
CA PHE A 121 -0.19 -2.15 17.64
C PHE A 121 0.52 -0.80 17.86
N LYS A 122 0.65 0.01 16.80
CA LYS A 122 1.28 1.33 16.91
C LYS A 122 0.46 2.28 17.79
N LYS A 123 -0.86 2.30 17.65
CA LYS A 123 -1.76 3.12 18.49
C LYS A 123 -1.74 2.71 19.96
N SER A 124 -1.61 1.41 20.27
CA SER A 124 -1.56 0.93 21.66
C SER A 124 -0.20 1.20 22.31
N GLY A 125 0.90 1.15 21.55
CA GLY A 125 2.23 1.55 22.01
C GLY A 125 2.30 3.02 22.43
N GLU A 126 1.63 3.91 21.71
CA GLU A 126 1.51 5.35 22.07
C GLU A 126 0.76 5.59 23.39
N HIS A 127 -0.11 4.66 23.82
CA HIS A 127 -0.82 4.71 25.09
C HIS A 127 -0.07 4.02 26.25
N GLY A 128 1.00 3.28 25.97
CA GLY A 128 1.75 2.48 26.95
C GLY A 128 2.93 3.19 27.62
N GLU A 129 3.32 4.38 27.14
CA GLU A 129 4.41 5.20 27.70
C GLU A 129 3.90 6.34 28.60
N GLN A 130 2.85 6.11 29.40
CA GLN A 130 2.70 6.91 30.63
C GLN A 130 3.68 6.35 31.67
N PRO A 131 4.65 7.15 32.16
CA PRO A 131 5.54 6.67 33.22
C PRO A 131 4.65 6.28 34.39
N ARG A 132 4.76 5.02 34.84
CA ARG A 132 4.25 4.63 36.15
C ARG A 132 4.83 5.64 37.13
N SER A 133 3.97 6.48 37.71
CA SER A 133 4.32 7.24 38.89
C SER A 133 4.82 6.22 39.92
N GLU A 134 6.12 6.24 40.16
CA GLU A 134 6.72 5.56 41.29
C GLU A 134 6.20 6.29 42.53
N ASP A 135 5.05 5.83 43.04
CA ASP A 135 4.61 6.16 44.39
C ASP A 135 5.52 5.39 45.35
N GLY A 136 6.45 6.13 45.97
CA GLY A 136 7.29 5.72 47.09
C GLY A 136 7.33 6.81 48.14
#